data_AF-A0A3L7P4G0-F1
#
_entry.id   AF-A0A3L7P4G0-F1
#
_cell.length_a   1.000
_cell.length_b   1.000
_cell.length_c   1.000
_cell.angle_alpha   90.00
_cell.angle_beta   90.00
_cell.angle_gamma   90.00
#
_symmetry.space_group_name_H-M   'P 1'
#
loop_
_entity.id
_entity.type
_entity.pdbx_description
1 polymer ?
#
loop_
_entity_poly.entity_id
_entity_poly.type
_entity_poly.pdbx_seq_one_letter_code
_entity_poly.pdbx_strand_id
1 'polypeptide(L)'
;MFPSLRGLYIWDRILAAGRGRPSRVFARPILDRLEERLSPAANLFAIGSPAGSPALVSLFDSDTGAQVDQIRPFQPSFTGGVNLTLADLDRDGSPEIIASSASGSPHVVVFDRATRQVTASFLAFPGSTSGVSIAAGDIGNGSRGIVAGSGGGMAGTVGFFTPSGEPVRTLSPYGDSYRGAVEVALGFAENGNAAVFTATGQGASPHVQTIEARSGSVLASFYAYAPGFTGGVSLAAADLNHDGVSEILTGSGIGASAHVRVF
;
A
#
# COMPACT_ATOMS: atom_id res chain seq x y z
N MET A 1 -45.21 55.03 40.62
CA MET A 1 -45.70 53.88 39.85
C MET A 1 -44.93 52.65 40.35
N PHE A 2 -45.55 51.94 41.30
CA PHE A 2 -45.15 50.64 41.83
C PHE A 2 -45.31 49.55 40.74
N PRO A 3 -45.05 48.25 41.01
CA PRO A 3 -43.88 47.60 41.64
C PRO A 3 -43.47 46.34 40.82
N SER A 4 -42.47 45.53 41.18
CA SER A 4 -42.64 44.31 42.01
C SER A 4 -41.86 43.14 41.37
N LEU A 5 -41.40 42.09 42.03
CA LEU A 5 -41.24 41.68 43.44
C LEU A 5 -40.47 40.34 43.40
N ARG A 6 -39.62 40.11 44.41
CA ARG A 6 -39.38 38.84 45.15
C ARG A 6 -38.87 37.62 44.36
N GLY A 7 -38.02 36.74 44.89
CA GLY A 7 -37.44 36.48 46.21
C GLY A 7 -36.37 35.38 46.00
N LEU A 8 -35.65 34.81 46.95
CA LEU A 8 -35.80 34.74 48.40
C LEU A 8 -34.53 34.03 48.94
N TYR A 9 -33.88 34.57 49.98
CA TYR A 9 -33.20 33.90 51.12
C TYR A 9 -31.99 32.94 50.90
N ILE A 10 -30.98 32.80 51.76
CA ILE A 10 -30.57 33.32 53.08
C ILE A 10 -29.06 33.02 53.22
N TRP A 11 -28.26 33.96 53.70
CA TRP A 11 -27.02 33.69 54.44
C TRP A 11 -27.22 34.28 55.83
N ASP A 12 -27.32 33.45 56.86
CA ASP A 12 -26.93 33.79 58.23
C ASP A 12 -27.10 32.56 59.15
N ARG A 13 -25.97 31.96 59.55
CA ARG A 13 -25.63 31.77 60.98
C ARG A 13 -24.21 31.25 61.15
N ILE A 14 -23.48 32.01 61.95
CA ILE A 14 -22.14 31.80 62.45
C ILE A 14 -22.15 30.77 63.60
N LEU A 15 -21.19 29.83 63.52
CA LEU A 15 -20.43 29.10 64.56
C LEU A 15 -21.15 28.51 65.79
N ALA A 16 -21.05 27.18 65.94
CA ALA A 16 -20.70 26.56 67.23
C ALA A 16 -20.02 25.19 67.04
N ALA A 17 -18.97 24.99 67.82
CA ALA A 17 -17.96 23.96 67.73
C ALA A 17 -18.45 22.50 67.78
N GLY A 18 -17.92 21.69 66.86
CA GLY A 18 -17.74 20.26 67.01
C GLY A 18 -16.50 19.85 66.23
N ARG A 19 -15.34 19.72 66.90
CA ARG A 19 -14.10 19.19 66.29
C ARG A 19 -14.27 17.70 65.99
N GLY A 20 -14.99 17.38 64.93
CA GLY A 20 -14.90 16.08 64.27
C GLY A 20 -13.59 16.03 63.48
N ARG A 21 -12.72 15.07 63.78
CA ARG A 21 -11.55 14.77 62.94
C ARG A 21 -12.03 14.61 61.50
N PRO A 22 -11.43 15.27 60.49
CA PRO A 22 -11.71 14.91 59.11
C PRO A 22 -11.31 13.44 58.95
N SER A 23 -12.30 12.56 58.77
CA SER A 23 -12.04 11.21 58.31
C SER A 23 -11.35 11.35 56.97
N ARG A 24 -10.04 11.04 56.93
CA ARG A 24 -9.32 10.84 55.68
C ARG A 24 -10.08 9.75 54.94
N VAL A 25 -10.86 10.15 53.94
CA VAL A 25 -11.25 9.24 52.87
C VAL A 25 -9.93 8.92 52.18
N PHE A 26 -9.32 7.81 52.56
CA PHE A 26 -8.31 7.19 51.72
C PHE A 26 -9.05 6.80 50.45
N ALA A 27 -8.97 7.64 49.42
CA ALA A 27 -9.12 7.17 48.06
C ALA A 27 -8.12 6.03 47.95
N ARG A 28 -8.60 4.79 47.98
CA ARG A 28 -7.80 3.65 47.58
C ARG A 28 -7.61 3.86 46.08
N PRO A 29 -6.40 4.13 45.57
CA PRO A 29 -6.17 4.00 44.15
C PRO A 29 -6.49 2.55 43.83
N ILE A 30 -7.63 2.32 43.21
CA ILE A 30 -7.90 1.06 42.54
C ILE A 30 -7.05 1.16 41.29
N LEU A 31 -6.04 0.30 41.20
CA LEU A 31 -5.34 0.07 39.95
C LEU A 31 -6.34 -0.65 39.06
N ASP A 32 -7.17 0.09 38.34
CA ASP A 32 -7.77 -0.46 37.13
C ASP A 32 -6.56 -0.86 36.27
N ARG A 33 -6.46 -2.15 35.96
CA ARG A 33 -5.51 -2.58 34.94
C ARG A 33 -5.88 -1.76 33.71
N LEU A 34 -4.93 -0.94 33.25
CA LEU A 34 -4.91 -0.50 31.86
C LEU A 34 -5.27 -1.75 31.06
N GLU A 35 -6.44 -1.70 30.43
CA GLU A 35 -6.83 -2.69 29.44
C GLU A 35 -5.61 -2.97 28.59
N GLU A 36 -5.28 -4.25 28.46
CA GLU A 36 -4.12 -4.71 27.74
C GLU A 36 -4.22 -4.09 26.35
N ARG A 37 -3.45 -3.02 26.10
CA ARG A 37 -3.33 -2.47 24.75
C ARG A 37 -2.69 -3.60 23.98
N LEU A 38 -3.52 -4.40 23.32
CA LEU A 38 -3.13 -5.29 22.24
C LEU A 38 -2.56 -4.39 21.14
N SER A 39 -1.29 -4.06 21.35
CA SER A 39 -0.36 -3.26 20.58
C SER A 39 -0.85 -1.87 20.12
N PRO A 40 -0.07 -0.77 20.26
CA PRO A 40 -0.17 0.29 19.24
C PRO A 40 -0.07 -0.42 17.89
N ALA A 41 -0.91 -0.09 16.90
CA ALA A 41 -0.89 -0.68 15.56
C ALA A 41 0.57 -1.01 15.18
N ALA A 42 0.96 -2.28 15.31
CA ALA A 42 2.37 -2.62 15.22
C ALA A 42 2.80 -2.15 13.84
N ASN A 43 3.89 -1.39 13.75
CA ASN A 43 4.45 -1.10 12.44
C ASN A 43 4.89 -2.47 11.91
N LEU A 44 4.22 -2.97 10.86
CA LEU A 44 4.50 -4.29 10.31
C LEU A 44 5.11 -4.11 8.94
N PHE A 45 6.09 -4.93 8.61
CA PHE A 45 6.48 -5.16 7.23
C PHE A 45 6.16 -6.60 6.83
N ALA A 46 6.01 -6.81 5.54
CA ALA A 46 5.57 -8.07 4.98
C ALA A 46 6.56 -8.54 3.91
N ILE A 47 6.79 -9.86 3.84
CA ILE A 47 7.70 -10.47 2.88
C ILE A 47 6.96 -11.58 2.13
N GLY A 48 6.98 -11.49 0.80
CA GLY A 48 6.53 -12.56 -0.09
C GLY A 48 7.61 -13.62 -0.29
N SER A 49 7.21 -14.89 -0.32
CA SER A 49 8.12 -15.99 -0.62
C SER A 49 8.62 -15.94 -2.07
N PRO A 50 9.89 -16.29 -2.34
CA PRO A 50 10.41 -16.39 -3.70
C PRO A 50 9.83 -17.60 -4.45
N ALA A 51 9.99 -17.60 -5.78
CA ALA A 51 9.62 -18.74 -6.61
C ALA A 51 10.38 -20.02 -6.20
N GLY A 52 9.72 -21.18 -6.32
CA GLY A 52 10.22 -22.48 -5.91
C GLY A 52 9.91 -22.87 -4.45
N SER A 53 9.37 -21.94 -3.66
CA SER A 53 8.91 -22.19 -2.28
C SER A 53 7.38 -22.12 -2.19
N PRO A 54 6.75 -22.69 -1.14
CA PRO A 54 5.32 -22.48 -0.90
C PRO A 54 5.00 -20.98 -0.87
N ALA A 55 3.97 -20.56 -1.61
CA ALA A 55 3.60 -19.16 -1.69
C ALA A 55 3.01 -18.64 -0.38
N LEU A 56 3.80 -17.85 0.34
CA LEU A 56 3.48 -17.33 1.66
C LEU A 56 3.81 -15.83 1.74
N VAL A 57 3.01 -15.11 2.53
CA VAL A 57 3.31 -13.75 2.98
C VAL A 57 3.58 -13.82 4.47
N SER A 58 4.83 -13.62 4.86
CA SER A 58 5.24 -13.57 6.27
C SER A 58 5.20 -12.14 6.76
N LEU A 59 4.65 -11.93 7.96
CA LEU A 59 4.49 -10.61 8.56
C LEU A 59 5.39 -10.48 9.77
N PHE A 60 6.06 -9.34 9.88
CA PHE A 60 7.06 -9.08 10.89
C PHE A 60 6.77 -7.77 11.60
N ASP A 61 6.99 -7.76 12.89
CA ASP A 61 7.05 -6.55 13.68
C ASP A 61 8.30 -5.76 13.30
N SER A 62 8.15 -4.48 12.95
CA SER A 62 9.25 -3.66 12.45
C SER A 62 10.25 -3.27 13.52
N ASP A 63 9.83 -3.24 14.78
CA ASP A 63 10.66 -2.79 15.90
C ASP A 63 11.56 -3.93 16.39
N THR A 64 11.01 -5.14 16.44
CA THR A 64 11.68 -6.33 16.96
C THR A 64 12.22 -7.27 15.87
N GLY A 65 11.69 -7.17 14.64
CA GLY A 65 11.96 -8.11 13.56
C GLY A 65 11.35 -9.50 13.77
N ALA A 66 10.53 -9.70 14.80
CA ALA A 66 9.89 -10.97 15.08
C ALA A 66 8.79 -11.25 14.05
N GLN A 67 8.73 -12.48 13.52
CA GLN A 67 7.60 -12.88 12.70
C GLN A 67 6.36 -12.99 13.60
N VAL A 68 5.34 -12.21 13.28
CA VAL A 68 4.08 -12.15 14.04
C VAL A 68 2.98 -13.01 13.43
N ASP A 69 3.04 -13.24 12.11
CA ASP A 69 1.96 -13.91 11.39
C ASP A 69 2.44 -14.46 10.03
N GLN A 70 1.61 -15.28 9.39
CA GLN A 70 1.82 -15.79 8.04
C GLN A 70 0.51 -16.05 7.31
N ILE A 71 0.41 -15.55 6.09
CA ILE A 71 -0.77 -15.68 5.22
C ILE A 71 -0.40 -16.50 4.00
N ARG A 72 -1.36 -17.25 3.47
CA ARG A 72 -1.23 -18.01 2.23
C ARG A 72 -2.15 -17.41 1.15
N PRO A 73 -1.62 -16.63 0.20
CA PRO A 73 -2.46 -15.97 -0.82
C PRO A 73 -3.04 -16.90 -1.87
N PHE A 74 -2.34 -18.01 -2.16
CA PHE A 74 -2.68 -18.90 -3.26
C PHE A 74 -2.88 -20.33 -2.79
N GLN A 75 -3.36 -21.19 -3.69
CA GLN A 75 -3.51 -22.62 -3.39
C GLN A 75 -2.21 -23.23 -2.84
N PRO A 76 -2.26 -24.21 -1.92
CA PRO A 76 -1.07 -24.74 -1.24
C PRO A 76 0.03 -25.28 -2.16
N SER A 77 -0.32 -25.75 -3.35
CA SER A 77 0.60 -26.25 -4.38
C SER A 77 1.28 -25.15 -5.21
N PHE A 78 0.85 -23.90 -5.09
CA PHE A 78 1.44 -22.80 -5.85
C PHE A 78 2.81 -22.41 -5.30
N THR A 79 3.81 -22.45 -6.18
CA THR A 79 5.21 -22.12 -5.87
C THR A 79 5.78 -21.05 -6.79
N GLY A 80 4.92 -20.32 -7.50
CA GLY A 80 5.33 -19.33 -8.49
C GLY A 80 5.91 -18.04 -7.92
N GLY A 81 6.05 -17.93 -6.59
CA GLY A 81 6.50 -16.73 -5.89
C GLY A 81 5.39 -15.70 -5.68
N VAL A 82 5.62 -14.80 -4.73
CA VAL A 82 4.65 -13.77 -4.32
C VAL A 82 5.28 -12.38 -4.48
N ASN A 83 4.68 -11.56 -5.35
CA ASN A 83 4.87 -10.11 -5.34
C ASN A 83 3.93 -9.49 -4.31
N LEU A 84 4.33 -8.39 -3.70
CA LEU A 84 3.65 -7.84 -2.54
C LEU A 84 3.70 -6.32 -2.54
N THR A 85 2.58 -5.68 -2.22
CA THR A 85 2.52 -4.27 -1.88
C THR A 85 1.51 -4.04 -0.76
N LEU A 86 1.65 -2.92 -0.06
CA LEU A 86 0.76 -2.51 1.02
C LEU A 86 0.17 -1.14 0.67
N ALA A 87 -1.15 -0.99 0.79
CA ALA A 87 -1.81 0.29 0.55
C ALA A 87 -3.14 0.36 1.30
N ASP A 88 -3.43 1.52 1.85
CA ASP A 88 -4.74 1.85 2.44
C ASP A 88 -5.73 2.20 1.32
N LEU A 89 -6.49 1.18 0.89
CA LEU A 89 -7.45 1.23 -0.21
C LEU A 89 -8.85 1.64 0.26
N ASP A 90 -9.21 1.38 1.51
CA ASP A 90 -10.52 1.73 2.07
C ASP A 90 -10.54 3.02 2.92
N ARG A 91 -9.34 3.57 3.19
CA ARG A 91 -9.10 4.81 3.95
C ARG A 91 -9.42 4.71 5.43
N ASP A 92 -9.28 3.53 6.02
CA ASP A 92 -9.43 3.34 7.46
C ASP A 92 -8.14 3.66 8.25
N GLY A 93 -7.03 3.92 7.54
CA GLY A 93 -5.71 4.21 8.13
C GLY A 93 -4.85 2.99 8.40
N SER A 94 -5.35 1.79 8.11
CA SER A 94 -4.60 0.52 8.09
C SER A 94 -4.40 0.09 6.64
N PRO A 95 -3.16 -0.20 6.20
CA PRO A 95 -2.95 -0.62 4.82
C PRO A 95 -3.38 -2.08 4.61
N GLU A 96 -4.09 -2.38 3.53
CA GLU A 96 -4.36 -3.73 3.06
C GLU A 96 -3.06 -4.42 2.60
N ILE A 97 -3.09 -5.75 2.60
CA ILE A 97 -2.03 -6.58 2.01
C ILE A 97 -2.48 -7.02 0.62
N ILE A 98 -1.77 -6.57 -0.42
CA ILE A 98 -2.04 -6.95 -1.80
C ILE A 98 -0.93 -7.89 -2.27
N ALA A 99 -1.28 -9.15 -2.48
CA ALA A 99 -0.39 -10.18 -2.99
C ALA A 99 -0.72 -10.50 -4.45
N SER A 100 0.31 -10.69 -5.27
CA SER A 100 0.14 -11.24 -6.61
C SER A 100 1.12 -12.36 -6.93
N SER A 101 0.76 -13.16 -7.92
CA SER A 101 1.63 -14.23 -8.42
C SER A 101 2.81 -13.64 -9.19
N ALA A 102 4.04 -13.99 -8.79
CA ALA A 102 5.23 -13.56 -9.52
C ALA A 102 5.43 -14.35 -10.83
N SER A 103 4.81 -15.53 -10.97
CA SER A 103 4.77 -16.33 -12.19
C SER A 103 3.48 -17.16 -12.27
N GLY A 104 3.16 -17.71 -13.45
CA GLY A 104 1.95 -18.50 -13.66
C GLY A 104 0.71 -17.63 -13.88
N SER A 105 -0.46 -18.08 -13.43
CA SER A 105 -1.71 -17.32 -13.63
C SER A 105 -1.64 -15.96 -12.93
N PRO A 106 -2.02 -14.82 -13.57
CA PRO A 106 -1.88 -13.45 -13.03
C PRO A 106 -2.94 -13.13 -11.98
N HIS A 107 -2.83 -13.80 -10.83
CA HIS A 107 -3.80 -13.74 -9.74
C HIS A 107 -3.37 -12.67 -8.74
N VAL A 108 -4.30 -11.76 -8.43
CA VAL A 108 -4.17 -10.76 -7.37
C VAL A 108 -5.14 -11.11 -6.26
N VAL A 109 -4.68 -11.05 -5.02
CA VAL A 109 -5.47 -11.29 -3.81
C VAL A 109 -5.22 -10.16 -2.83
N VAL A 110 -6.30 -9.57 -2.33
CA VAL A 110 -6.29 -8.48 -1.36
C VAL A 110 -6.77 -9.02 -0.03
N PHE A 111 -6.03 -8.74 1.03
CA PHE A 111 -6.37 -9.10 2.39
C PHE A 111 -6.57 -7.84 3.22
N ASP A 112 -7.64 -7.84 4.01
CA ASP A 112 -7.71 -6.94 5.14
C ASP A 112 -6.57 -7.26 6.13
N ARG A 113 -5.88 -6.24 6.60
CA ARG A 113 -4.71 -6.40 7.45
C ARG A 113 -5.10 -6.83 8.85
N ALA A 114 -6.22 -6.37 9.41
CA ALA A 114 -6.59 -6.69 10.78
C ALA A 114 -7.14 -8.12 10.90
N THR A 115 -8.08 -8.49 10.03
CA THR A 115 -8.84 -9.75 10.09
C THR A 115 -8.22 -10.87 9.26
N ARG A 116 -7.28 -10.55 8.35
CA ARG A 116 -6.71 -11.47 7.36
C ARG A 116 -7.76 -12.06 6.40
N GLN A 117 -8.95 -11.47 6.32
CA GLN A 117 -9.96 -11.91 5.38
C GLN A 117 -9.61 -11.43 3.98
N VAL A 118 -9.89 -12.29 2.99
CA VAL A 118 -9.78 -11.91 1.58
C VAL A 118 -10.91 -10.94 1.25
N THR A 119 -10.56 -9.73 0.86
CA THR A 119 -11.52 -8.68 0.45
C THR A 119 -11.70 -8.64 -1.07
N ALA A 120 -10.68 -9.06 -1.84
CA ALA A 120 -10.77 -9.25 -3.28
C ALA A 120 -9.86 -10.39 -3.77
N SER A 121 -10.26 -11.05 -4.86
CA SER A 121 -9.49 -12.14 -5.48
C SER A 121 -9.87 -12.25 -6.95
N PHE A 122 -8.94 -11.93 -7.85
CA PHE A 122 -9.24 -11.79 -9.28
C PHE A 122 -8.03 -12.04 -10.18
N LEU A 123 -8.27 -12.39 -11.44
CA LEU A 123 -7.23 -12.47 -12.46
C LEU A 123 -7.09 -11.12 -13.17
N ALA A 124 -5.94 -10.47 -13.05
CA ALA A 124 -5.70 -9.16 -13.67
C ALA A 124 -5.69 -9.25 -15.22
N PHE A 125 -5.15 -10.35 -15.75
CA PHE A 125 -5.07 -10.58 -17.20
C PHE A 125 -5.56 -11.99 -17.55
N PRO A 126 -6.89 -12.23 -17.62
CA PRO A 126 -7.45 -13.54 -17.90
C PRO A 126 -6.86 -14.16 -19.18
N GLY A 127 -6.43 -15.43 -19.09
CA GLY A 127 -5.80 -16.16 -20.20
C GLY A 127 -4.28 -16.01 -20.31
N SER A 128 -3.66 -15.07 -19.59
CA SER A 128 -2.20 -15.03 -19.45
C SER A 128 -1.68 -16.13 -18.53
N THR A 129 -0.48 -16.60 -18.82
CA THR A 129 0.26 -17.61 -18.04
C THR A 129 1.50 -17.02 -17.36
N SER A 130 1.61 -15.70 -17.36
CA SER A 130 2.69 -14.97 -16.71
C SER A 130 2.19 -14.25 -15.47
N GLY A 131 3.07 -14.14 -14.48
CA GLY A 131 2.80 -13.39 -13.26
C GLY A 131 2.57 -11.91 -13.52
N VAL A 132 2.32 -11.19 -12.44
CA VAL A 132 1.86 -9.81 -12.52
C VAL A 132 2.62 -8.92 -11.52
N SER A 133 3.16 -7.82 -12.03
CA SER A 133 3.71 -6.73 -11.22
C SER A 133 2.55 -5.91 -10.68
N ILE A 134 2.60 -5.48 -9.42
CA ILE A 134 1.50 -4.76 -8.77
C ILE A 134 1.98 -3.54 -8.02
N ALA A 135 1.15 -2.50 -8.05
CA ALA A 135 1.22 -1.32 -7.20
C ALA A 135 -0.19 -0.95 -6.73
N ALA A 136 -0.32 -0.29 -5.60
CA ALA A 136 -1.62 0.11 -5.06
C ALA A 136 -1.53 1.52 -4.46
N GLY A 137 -2.59 2.32 -4.60
CA GLY A 137 -2.55 3.73 -4.22
C GLY A 137 -3.62 4.57 -4.91
N ASP A 138 -3.35 5.87 -5.08
CA ASP A 138 -4.22 6.75 -5.87
C ASP A 138 -4.11 6.40 -7.37
N ILE A 139 -5.24 6.09 -8.00
CA ILE A 139 -5.37 5.81 -9.43
C ILE A 139 -6.06 6.95 -10.19
N GLY A 140 -6.29 8.09 -9.54
CA GLY A 140 -6.80 9.32 -10.14
C GLY A 140 -7.82 10.06 -9.26
N ASN A 141 -7.58 11.36 -9.04
CA ASN A 141 -8.41 12.28 -8.25
C ASN A 141 -8.75 11.73 -6.85
N GLY A 142 -7.79 11.10 -6.18
CA GLY A 142 -7.98 10.50 -4.87
C GLY A 142 -8.58 9.10 -4.90
N SER A 143 -9.09 8.59 -6.02
CA SER A 143 -9.64 7.24 -6.07
C SER A 143 -8.56 6.22 -5.73
N ARG A 144 -8.79 5.36 -4.74
CA ARG A 144 -7.85 4.28 -4.42
C ARG A 144 -8.07 3.08 -5.33
N GLY A 145 -7.00 2.39 -5.67
CA GLY A 145 -7.08 1.18 -6.48
C GLY A 145 -5.76 0.47 -6.65
N ILE A 146 -5.80 -0.56 -7.48
CA ILE A 146 -4.69 -1.45 -7.76
C ILE A 146 -4.30 -1.27 -9.23
N VAL A 147 -3.00 -1.19 -9.49
CA VAL A 147 -2.43 -1.18 -10.83
C VAL A 147 -1.60 -2.44 -11.02
N ALA A 148 -1.84 -3.10 -12.14
CA ALA A 148 -1.20 -4.35 -12.49
C ALA A 148 -0.45 -4.20 -13.82
N GLY A 149 0.81 -4.62 -13.86
CA GLY A 149 1.61 -4.72 -15.09
C GLY A 149 1.70 -6.17 -15.57
N SER A 150 1.37 -6.42 -16.83
CA SER A 150 1.35 -7.77 -17.38
C SER A 150 2.76 -8.37 -17.45
N GLY A 151 2.90 -9.66 -17.13
CA GLY A 151 4.10 -10.41 -17.50
C GLY A 151 4.25 -10.63 -19.01
N GLY A 152 5.38 -11.24 -19.42
CA GLY A 152 5.69 -11.46 -20.84
C GLY A 152 4.79 -12.48 -21.54
N GLY A 153 4.78 -12.47 -22.88
CA GLY A 153 4.05 -13.43 -23.71
C GLY A 153 2.66 -12.97 -24.17
N MET A 154 2.18 -11.84 -23.67
CA MET A 154 1.01 -11.11 -24.18
C MET A 154 1.38 -9.67 -24.52
N ALA A 155 0.45 -8.88 -25.08
CA ALA A 155 0.69 -7.45 -25.26
C ALA A 155 1.04 -6.79 -23.92
N GLY A 156 2.13 -6.02 -23.87
CA GLY A 156 2.59 -5.39 -22.64
C GLY A 156 1.58 -4.33 -22.17
N THR A 157 0.87 -4.67 -21.11
CA THR A 157 -0.38 -4.03 -20.72
C THR A 157 -0.33 -3.62 -19.25
N VAL A 158 -0.90 -2.45 -18.94
CA VAL A 158 -1.13 -1.99 -17.57
C VAL A 158 -2.63 -1.90 -17.31
N GLY A 159 -3.13 -2.70 -16.38
CA GLY A 159 -4.53 -2.71 -15.94
C GLY A 159 -4.71 -1.92 -14.65
N PHE A 160 -5.82 -1.18 -14.56
CA PHE A 160 -6.25 -0.47 -13.36
C PHE A 160 -7.50 -1.13 -12.82
N PHE A 161 -7.56 -1.34 -11.51
CA PHE A 161 -8.63 -2.05 -10.83
C PHE A 161 -9.10 -1.26 -9.60
N THR A 162 -10.38 -1.37 -9.28
CA THR A 162 -10.93 -0.92 -8.00
C THR A 162 -10.33 -1.76 -6.84
N PRO A 163 -10.49 -1.34 -5.57
CA PRO A 163 -10.12 -2.15 -4.43
C PRO A 163 -10.79 -3.54 -4.40
N SER A 164 -12.00 -3.64 -4.97
CA SER A 164 -12.74 -4.91 -5.11
C SER A 164 -12.30 -5.77 -6.30
N GLY A 165 -11.34 -5.32 -7.10
CA GLY A 165 -10.82 -6.05 -8.26
C GLY A 165 -11.59 -5.84 -9.57
N GLU A 166 -12.53 -4.88 -9.62
CA GLU A 166 -13.25 -4.58 -10.85
C GLU A 166 -12.37 -3.77 -11.80
N PRO A 167 -12.30 -4.10 -13.10
CA PRO A 167 -11.47 -3.38 -14.05
C PRO A 167 -12.00 -1.96 -14.28
N VAL A 168 -11.11 -0.98 -14.14
CA VAL A 168 -11.39 0.44 -14.40
C VAL A 168 -10.99 0.80 -15.83
N ARG A 169 -9.77 0.45 -16.22
CA ARG A 169 -9.20 0.75 -17.55
C ARG A 169 -7.90 0.00 -17.79
N THR A 170 -7.41 0.11 -19.02
CA THR A 170 -6.18 -0.54 -19.48
C THR A 170 -5.35 0.39 -20.36
N LEU A 171 -4.02 0.30 -20.28
CA LEU A 171 -3.07 1.06 -21.09
C LEU A 171 -2.03 0.12 -21.76
N SER A 172 -1.55 0.51 -22.94
CA SER A 172 -0.43 -0.13 -23.67
C SER A 172 0.78 0.83 -23.73
N PRO A 173 1.56 1.00 -22.66
CA PRO A 173 2.60 2.05 -22.56
C PRO A 173 3.65 1.99 -23.67
N TYR A 174 3.99 0.78 -24.11
CA TYR A 174 5.02 0.52 -25.12
C TYR A 174 4.43 0.12 -26.48
N GLY A 175 3.16 0.44 -26.69
CA GLY A 175 2.41 0.10 -27.90
C GLY A 175 1.98 -1.36 -27.97
N ASP A 176 1.04 -1.65 -28.87
CA ASP A 176 0.35 -2.95 -28.94
C ASP A 176 1.20 -4.09 -29.50
N SER A 177 2.44 -3.81 -29.94
CA SER A 177 3.39 -4.82 -30.44
C SER A 177 4.39 -5.28 -29.38
N TYR A 178 4.55 -4.54 -28.27
CA TYR A 178 5.43 -4.96 -27.19
C TYR A 178 4.87 -6.23 -26.53
N ARG A 179 5.73 -7.23 -26.29
CA ARG A 179 5.35 -8.53 -25.69
C ARG A 179 6.10 -8.89 -24.41
N GLY A 180 6.93 -7.97 -23.92
CA GLY A 180 7.67 -8.15 -22.68
C GLY A 180 6.83 -7.82 -21.45
N ALA A 181 7.36 -8.14 -20.28
CA ALA A 181 6.74 -7.78 -19.01
C ALA A 181 6.73 -6.26 -18.82
N VAL A 182 5.73 -5.75 -18.10
CA VAL A 182 5.65 -4.36 -17.69
C VAL A 182 5.73 -4.31 -16.17
N GLU A 183 6.77 -3.68 -15.65
CA GLU A 183 6.88 -3.35 -14.22
C GLU A 183 6.15 -2.04 -13.94
N VAL A 184 5.49 -1.95 -12.79
CA VAL A 184 4.66 -0.80 -12.41
C VAL A 184 4.99 -0.28 -11.02
N ALA A 185 4.92 1.04 -10.86
CA ALA A 185 4.90 1.73 -9.57
C ALA A 185 3.86 2.86 -9.62
N LEU A 186 3.38 3.30 -8.47
CA LEU A 186 2.45 4.42 -8.33
C LEU A 186 3.06 5.55 -7.51
N GLY A 187 2.67 6.78 -7.83
CA GLY A 187 3.04 7.98 -7.07
C GLY A 187 2.36 9.21 -7.64
N PHE A 188 2.99 10.37 -7.49
CA PHE A 188 2.50 11.65 -7.99
C PHE A 188 3.51 12.25 -8.97
N ALA A 189 3.03 12.75 -10.11
CA ALA A 189 3.87 13.43 -11.09
C ALA A 189 4.09 14.90 -10.73
N GLU A 190 4.98 15.57 -11.47
CA GLU A 190 5.32 17.00 -11.29
C GLU A 190 4.11 17.93 -11.34
N ASN A 191 3.04 17.52 -12.04
CA ASN A 191 1.78 18.28 -12.10
C ASN A 191 0.87 18.07 -10.88
N GLY A 192 1.31 17.31 -9.87
CA GLY A 192 0.58 16.97 -8.66
C GLY A 192 -0.49 15.88 -8.85
N ASN A 193 -0.69 15.36 -10.06
CA ASN A 193 -1.65 14.30 -10.31
C ASN A 193 -1.05 12.93 -10.05
N ALA A 194 -1.90 12.00 -9.60
CA ALA A 194 -1.52 10.59 -9.51
C ALA A 194 -0.98 10.08 -10.85
N ALA A 195 0.10 9.31 -10.80
CA ALA A 195 0.79 8.78 -11.95
C ALA A 195 1.15 7.31 -11.75
N VAL A 196 1.10 6.56 -12.86
CA VAL A 196 1.74 5.25 -12.95
C VAL A 196 3.09 5.42 -13.64
N PHE A 197 4.12 4.90 -13.00
CA PHE A 197 5.43 4.72 -13.59
C PHE A 197 5.50 3.30 -14.13
N THR A 198 5.94 3.16 -15.37
CA THR A 198 6.07 1.86 -16.01
C THR A 198 7.48 1.66 -16.50
N ALA A 199 7.95 0.41 -16.50
CA ALA A 199 9.21 0.05 -17.12
C ALA A 199 9.08 -1.25 -17.91
N THR A 200 9.87 -1.36 -18.97
CA THR A 200 10.00 -2.60 -19.72
C THR A 200 10.80 -3.64 -18.93
N GLY A 201 10.31 -4.88 -18.93
CA GLY A 201 10.99 -6.03 -18.34
C GLY A 201 12.17 -6.54 -19.17
N GLN A 202 12.70 -7.68 -18.74
CA GLN A 202 13.85 -8.35 -19.38
C GLN A 202 13.64 -8.57 -20.90
N GLY A 203 14.71 -8.42 -21.67
CA GLY A 203 14.73 -8.64 -23.12
C GLY A 203 14.41 -7.39 -23.95
N ALA A 204 14.15 -6.25 -23.32
CA ALA A 204 13.91 -4.97 -23.97
C ALA A 204 14.86 -3.88 -23.44
N SER A 205 15.07 -2.82 -24.24
CA SER A 205 15.79 -1.62 -23.80
C SER A 205 15.13 -1.04 -22.54
N PRO A 206 15.88 -0.41 -21.60
CA PRO A 206 15.42 -0.10 -20.25
C PRO A 206 14.57 1.19 -20.24
N HIS A 207 13.43 1.14 -20.92
CA HIS A 207 12.54 2.26 -21.16
C HIS A 207 11.59 2.41 -19.98
N VAL A 208 11.52 3.64 -19.46
CA VAL A 208 10.62 4.06 -18.40
C VAL A 208 9.68 5.14 -18.94
N GLN A 209 8.40 5.05 -18.56
CA GLN A 209 7.42 6.09 -18.82
C GLN A 209 6.71 6.52 -17.53
N THR A 210 6.46 7.83 -17.42
CA THR A 210 5.52 8.41 -16.45
C THR A 210 4.23 8.68 -17.17
N ILE A 211 3.12 8.13 -16.67
CA ILE A 211 1.80 8.25 -17.28
C ILE A 211 0.81 8.73 -16.24
N GLU A 212 0.05 9.76 -16.57
CA GLU A 212 -0.99 10.26 -15.68
C GLU A 212 -2.08 9.20 -15.45
N ALA A 213 -2.34 8.89 -14.18
CA ALA A 213 -3.20 7.78 -13.77
C ALA A 213 -4.69 7.99 -14.09
N ARG A 214 -5.13 9.22 -14.40
CA ARG A 214 -6.52 9.49 -14.79
C ARG A 214 -6.74 9.54 -16.29
N SER A 215 -5.89 10.26 -17.02
CA SER A 215 -6.04 10.48 -18.46
C SER A 215 -5.37 9.40 -19.30
N GLY A 216 -4.33 8.75 -18.77
CA GLY A 216 -3.47 7.86 -19.55
C GLY A 216 -2.46 8.62 -20.43
N SER A 217 -2.37 9.95 -20.29
CA SER A 217 -1.39 10.76 -21.01
C SER A 217 0.03 10.48 -20.53
N VAL A 218 0.94 10.24 -21.46
CA VAL A 218 2.38 10.10 -21.17
C VAL A 218 2.94 11.48 -20.85
N LEU A 219 3.47 11.64 -19.64
CA LEU A 219 4.07 12.88 -19.14
C LEU A 219 5.59 12.90 -19.36
N ALA A 220 6.25 11.76 -19.23
CA ALA A 220 7.68 11.61 -19.46
C ALA A 220 8.01 10.23 -20.04
N SER A 221 9.11 10.14 -20.80
CA SER A 221 9.55 8.92 -21.45
C SER A 221 11.07 8.96 -21.64
N PHE A 222 11.81 8.03 -21.03
CA PHE A 222 13.28 8.04 -21.04
C PHE A 222 13.88 6.64 -20.85
N TYR A 223 15.17 6.48 -21.12
CA TYR A 223 15.90 5.25 -20.81
C TYR A 223 16.62 5.39 -19.47
N ALA A 224 16.31 4.51 -18.50
CA ALA A 224 16.91 4.55 -17.16
C ALA A 224 18.40 4.16 -17.17
N TYR A 225 18.80 3.30 -18.11
CA TYR A 225 20.15 2.80 -18.32
C TYR A 225 20.55 2.92 -19.79
N ALA A 226 21.75 2.46 -20.14
CA ALA A 226 22.21 2.47 -21.52
C ALA A 226 21.19 1.76 -22.44
N PRO A 227 20.83 2.32 -23.61
CA PRO A 227 19.77 1.75 -24.46
C PRO A 227 19.97 0.29 -24.87
N GLY A 228 21.22 -0.18 -24.93
CA GLY A 228 21.57 -1.58 -25.21
C GLY A 228 21.49 -2.53 -24.02
N PHE A 229 21.20 -2.05 -22.81
CA PHE A 229 21.00 -2.88 -21.63
C PHE A 229 19.61 -3.53 -21.66
N THR A 230 19.56 -4.86 -21.61
CA THR A 230 18.30 -5.63 -21.73
C THR A 230 17.98 -6.48 -20.50
N GLY A 231 18.62 -6.17 -19.37
CA GLY A 231 18.43 -6.91 -18.11
C GLY A 231 17.08 -6.70 -17.44
N GLY A 232 16.28 -5.76 -17.95
CA GLY A 232 15.06 -5.28 -17.32
C GLY A 232 15.32 -4.22 -16.25
N VAL A 233 14.27 -3.55 -15.82
CA VAL A 233 14.31 -2.49 -14.80
C VAL A 233 13.28 -2.80 -13.73
N SER A 234 13.72 -2.88 -12.47
CA SER A 234 12.82 -2.85 -11.33
C SER A 234 12.47 -1.40 -10.98
N LEU A 235 11.22 -1.14 -10.60
CA LEU A 235 10.72 0.18 -10.28
C LEU A 235 10.22 0.29 -8.84
N ALA A 236 10.45 1.45 -8.24
CA ALA A 236 9.71 1.97 -7.10
C ALA A 236 9.51 3.47 -7.29
N ALA A 237 8.53 4.03 -6.60
CA ALA A 237 8.29 5.46 -6.58
C ALA A 237 7.92 5.91 -5.17
N ALA A 238 8.45 7.05 -4.76
CA ALA A 238 8.19 7.65 -3.46
C ALA A 238 8.54 9.13 -3.52
N ASP A 239 7.83 9.96 -2.76
CA ASP A 239 8.27 11.33 -2.48
C ASP A 239 9.36 11.26 -1.38
N LEU A 240 10.62 11.37 -1.79
CA LEU A 240 11.80 11.24 -0.93
C LEU A 240 12.24 12.58 -0.35
N ASN A 241 11.84 13.68 -0.99
CA ASN A 241 12.26 15.04 -0.62
C ASN A 241 11.14 15.86 0.05
N HIS A 242 9.93 15.31 0.11
CA HIS A 242 8.71 15.87 0.69
C HIS A 242 8.16 17.10 -0.05
N ASP A 243 8.31 17.17 -1.37
CA ASP A 243 7.76 18.24 -2.21
C ASP A 243 6.38 17.93 -2.82
N GLY A 244 5.87 16.71 -2.61
CA GLY A 244 4.59 16.24 -3.15
C GLY A 244 4.68 15.61 -4.53
N VAL A 245 5.88 15.51 -5.12
CA VAL A 245 6.19 14.79 -6.35
C VAL A 245 6.92 13.50 -5.96
N SER A 246 6.64 12.40 -6.67
CA SER A 246 7.35 11.15 -6.44
C SER A 246 8.57 11.05 -7.34
N GLU A 247 9.73 10.82 -6.74
CA GLU A 247 10.92 10.40 -7.47
C GLU A 247 10.76 8.96 -7.98
N ILE A 248 11.42 8.69 -9.11
CA ILE A 248 11.43 7.36 -9.73
C ILE A 248 12.73 6.66 -9.36
N LEU A 249 12.61 5.56 -8.62
CA LEU A 249 13.73 4.70 -8.28
C LEU A 249 13.77 3.53 -9.26
N THR A 250 14.92 3.36 -9.89
CA THR A 250 15.16 2.27 -10.85
C THR A 250 16.29 1.39 -10.35
N GLY A 251 16.12 0.07 -10.43
CA GLY A 251 17.16 -0.92 -10.18
C GLY A 251 17.54 -1.66 -11.46
N SER A 252 18.84 -1.85 -11.71
CA SER A 252 19.30 -2.62 -12.85
C SER A 252 19.04 -4.11 -12.64
N GLY A 253 18.30 -4.75 -13.56
CA GLY A 253 18.12 -6.19 -13.57
C GLY A 253 19.38 -6.97 -13.94
N ILE A 254 19.20 -8.25 -14.31
CA ILE A 254 20.31 -9.18 -14.57
C ILE A 254 21.26 -8.70 -15.67
N GLY A 255 22.56 -8.99 -15.52
CA GLY A 255 23.56 -8.72 -16.56
C GLY A 255 24.21 -7.33 -16.49
N ALA A 256 23.90 -6.53 -15.47
CA ALA A 256 24.64 -5.33 -15.11
C ALA A 256 25.24 -5.46 -13.70
N SER A 257 26.22 -4.61 -13.39
CA SER A 257 26.59 -4.35 -11.99
C SER A 257 25.38 -3.72 -11.28
N ALA A 258 25.11 -4.14 -10.05
CA ALA A 258 23.93 -3.70 -9.29
C ALA A 258 23.96 -2.17 -9.09
N HIS A 259 23.15 -1.46 -9.86
CA HIS A 259 23.04 -0.01 -9.82
C HIS A 259 21.60 0.38 -9.47
N VAL A 260 21.47 1.43 -8.67
CA VAL A 260 20.20 2.11 -8.40
C VAL A 260 20.33 3.55 -8.87
N ARG A 261 19.30 4.06 -9.54
CA ARG A 261 19.21 5.47 -9.95
C ARG A 261 17.90 6.06 -9.48
N VAL A 262 17.96 7.32 -9.07
CA VAL A 262 16.81 8.14 -8.69
C VAL A 262 16.69 9.24 -9.74
N PHE A 263 15.47 9.46 -10.22
CA PHE A 263 15.11 10.49 -11.20
C PHE A 263 14.06 11.41 -10.61
#